data_AF-A0A8T4JCT1-F1
#
_entry.id   AF-A0A8T4JCT1-F1
#
_cell.length_a   1.000
_cell.length_b   1.000
_cell.length_c   1.000
_cell.angle_alpha   90.00
_cell.angle_beta   90.00
_cell.angle_gamma   90.00
#
_symmetry.space_group_name_H-M   'P 1'
#
loop_
_entity.id
_entity.type
_entity.pdbx_description
1 polymer ?
#
loop_
_entity_poly.entity_id
_entity_poly.type
_entity_poly.pdbx_seq_one_letter_code
_entity_poly.pdbx_strand_id
1 'polypeptide(L)'
;LVFNKVDLLKPAEVEKLRRRFGPDLMMSAKNRDHLDELRELIYSKLDLINIFLKEPTKTADMKIPLIMFRNCTTRDVCRKLHKDFENKFKFSRIWGPSAKFDGQRLMLKHRLKDGDVVELHMR
;
A
#
# COMPACT_ATOMS: atom_id res chain seq x y z
N LEU A 1 16.25 -7.99 4.13
CA LEU A 1 17.08 -8.76 5.09
C LEU A 1 17.39 -7.89 6.29
N VAL A 2 16.95 -8.30 7.49
CA VAL A 2 17.16 -7.54 8.74
C VAL A 2 17.99 -8.38 9.70
N PHE A 3 19.10 -7.83 10.21
CA PHE A 3 19.92 -8.48 11.22
C PHE A 3 19.60 -7.92 12.60
N ASN A 4 19.20 -8.79 13.52
CA ASN A 4 18.89 -8.44 14.90
C ASN A 4 20.08 -8.77 15.82
N LYS A 5 20.03 -8.29 17.07
CA LYS A 5 21.02 -8.51 18.14
C LYS A 5 22.38 -7.87 17.89
N VAL A 6 22.42 -6.71 17.23
CA VAL A 6 23.70 -5.99 17.02
C VAL A 6 24.36 -5.51 18.31
N ASP A 7 23.63 -5.48 19.42
CA ASP A 7 24.15 -5.20 20.76
C ASP A 7 25.22 -6.21 21.23
N LEU A 8 25.27 -7.39 20.62
CA LEU A 8 26.27 -8.42 20.92
C LEU A 8 27.57 -8.28 20.09
N LEU A 9 27.59 -7.37 19.11
CA LEU A 9 28.68 -7.27 18.14
C LEU A 9 29.56 -6.04 18.40
N LYS A 10 30.86 -6.17 18.11
CA LYS A 10 31.77 -5.02 18.10
C LYS A 10 31.56 -4.21 16.81
N PRO A 11 31.85 -2.89 16.81
CA PRO A 11 31.70 -2.04 15.61
C PRO A 11 32.39 -2.57 14.34
N ALA A 12 33.58 -3.17 14.49
CA ALA A 12 34.31 -3.77 13.37
C ALA A 12 33.61 -5.01 12.76
N GLU A 13 32.90 -5.78 13.59
CA GLU A 13 32.13 -6.96 13.14
C GLU A 13 30.85 -6.53 12.43
N VAL A 14 30.19 -5.48 12.93
CA VAL A 14 29.03 -4.86 12.28
C VAL A 14 29.38 -4.41 10.87
N GLU A 15 30.48 -3.67 10.70
CA GLU A 15 30.93 -3.18 9.39
C GLU A 15 31.28 -4.34 8.43
N LYS A 16 31.94 -5.39 8.94
CA LYS A 16 32.26 -6.59 8.16
C LYS A 16 30.99 -7.29 7.66
N LEU A 17 29.97 -7.44 8.51
CA LEU A 17 28.68 -8.03 8.13
C LEU A 17 27.93 -7.15 7.14
N ARG A 18 27.94 -5.83 7.34
CA ARG A 18 27.33 -4.86 6.43
C ARG A 18 27.91 -4.97 5.01
N ARG A 19 29.24 -5.02 4.89
CA ARG A 19 29.92 -5.18 3.60
C ARG A 19 29.70 -6.55 2.96
N ARG A 20 29.64 -7.62 3.76
CA ARG A 20 29.53 -8.99 3.24
C ARG A 20 28.13 -9.35 2.76
N PHE A 21 27.10 -8.90 3.47
CA PHE A 21 25.72 -9.34 3.22
C PHE A 21 24.78 -8.24 2.75
N GLY A 22 25.16 -6.96 2.90
CA GLY A 22 24.32 -5.82 2.53
C GLY A 22 22.90 -5.88 3.12
N PRO A 23 22.73 -6.10 4.45
CA PRO A 23 21.40 -6.12 5.04
C PRO A 23 20.70 -4.77 4.88
N ASP A 24 19.38 -4.77 4.65
CA ASP A 24 18.58 -3.55 4.57
C ASP A 24 18.59 -2.79 5.91
N LEU A 25 18.66 -3.52 7.03
CA LEU A 25 18.72 -2.94 8.37
C LEU A 25 19.46 -3.85 9.35
N MET A 26 20.18 -3.23 10.28
CA MET A 26 20.80 -3.88 11.42
C MET A 26 20.25 -3.22 12.70
N MET A 27 19.75 -4.01 13.63
CA MET A 27 18.96 -3.52 14.77
C MET A 27 19.22 -4.30 16.06
N SER A 28 18.82 -3.73 17.21
CA SER A 28 18.70 -4.46 18.47
C SER A 28 17.28 -4.34 19.00
N ALA A 29 16.51 -5.42 18.88
CA ALA A 29 15.15 -5.45 19.43
C ALA A 29 15.14 -5.33 20.97
N LYS A 30 16.20 -5.82 21.64
CA LYS A 30 16.33 -5.75 23.10
C LYS A 30 16.52 -4.32 23.58
N ASN A 31 17.43 -3.59 22.95
CA ASN A 31 17.75 -2.21 23.31
C ASN A 31 16.83 -1.19 22.62
N ARG A 32 15.99 -1.65 21.70
CA ARG A 32 15.08 -0.84 20.87
C ARG A 32 15.80 0.03 19.83
N ASP A 33 17.08 -0.27 19.57
CA ASP A 33 17.88 0.41 18.55
C ASP A 33 17.31 0.12 17.16
N HIS A 34 17.14 1.17 16.36
CA HIS A 34 16.67 1.13 14.97
C HIS A 34 15.28 0.50 14.76
N LEU A 35 14.43 0.46 15.79
CA LEU A 35 13.05 -0.05 15.66
C LEU A 35 12.17 0.84 14.77
N ASP A 36 12.35 2.17 14.83
CA ASP A 36 11.58 3.08 13.98
C ASP A 36 12.02 2.97 12.51
N GLU A 37 13.32 2.80 12.25
CA GLU A 37 13.82 2.50 10.91
C GLU A 37 13.26 1.18 10.37
N LEU A 38 13.08 0.16 11.21
CA LEU A 38 12.42 -1.07 10.80
C LEU A 38 10.97 -0.81 10.38
N ARG A 39 10.24 0.01 11.13
CA ARG A 39 8.85 0.37 10.81
C ARG A 39 8.77 1.05 9.44
N GLU A 40 9.62 2.04 9.20
CA GLU A 40 9.68 2.76 7.92
C GLU A 40 10.13 1.84 6.78
N LEU A 41 11.08 0.94 7.04
CA LEU A 41 11.52 -0.06 6.07
C LEU A 41 10.38 -1.01 5.68
N ILE A 42 9.59 -1.48 6.65
CA ILE A 42 8.43 -2.34 6.36
C ILE A 42 7.42 -1.57 5.52
N TYR A 43 7.07 -0.34 5.91
CA TYR A 43 6.09 0.46 5.22
C TYR A 43 6.52 0.77 3.77
N SER A 44 7.77 1.18 3.56
CA SER A 44 8.32 1.44 2.23
C SER A 44 8.38 0.20 1.35
N LYS A 45 8.70 -0.98 1.90
CA LYS A 45 8.77 -2.24 1.14
C LYS A 45 7.40 -2.83 0.80
N LEU A 46 6.38 -2.58 1.62
CA LEU A 46 5.01 -3.01 1.34
C LEU A 46 4.40 -2.28 0.13
N ASP A 47 4.93 -1.11 -0.22
CA ASP A 47 4.55 -0.33 -1.40
C ASP A 47 3.02 -0.16 -1.50
N LEU A 48 2.46 0.38 -0.41
CA LEU A 48 1.03 0.58 -0.23
C LEU A 48 0.55 1.85 -0.95
N ILE A 49 -0.70 1.82 -1.38
CA ILE A 49 -1.40 2.94 -1.99
C ILE A 49 -2.74 3.17 -1.30
N ASN A 50 -3.14 4.44 -1.21
CA ASN A 50 -4.37 4.91 -0.61
C ASN A 50 -5.42 5.10 -1.70
N ILE A 51 -6.51 4.34 -1.60
CA ILE A 51 -7.67 4.48 -2.50
C ILE A 51 -8.82 5.09 -1.70
N PHE A 52 -9.35 6.22 -2.15
CA PHE A 52 -10.48 6.87 -1.50
C PHE A 52 -11.79 6.39 -2.11
N LEU A 53 -12.80 6.16 -1.26
CA LEU A 53 -14.09 5.67 -1.72
C LEU A 53 -15.08 6.83 -1.79
N LYS A 54 -15.90 6.77 -2.84
CA LYS A 54 -16.96 7.74 -3.05
C LYS A 54 -18.26 7.00 -3.28
N GLU A 55 -19.28 7.33 -2.47
CA GLU A 55 -20.63 6.88 -2.73
C GLU A 55 -21.25 7.66 -3.91
N PRO A 56 -22.11 7.03 -4.72
CA PRO A 56 -22.93 7.74 -5.69
C PRO A 56 -23.62 8.93 -5.02
N THR A 57 -23.66 10.06 -5.73
CA THR A 57 -24.27 11.34 -5.30
C THR A 57 -23.67 12.06 -4.08
N LYS A 58 -22.83 11.40 -3.27
CA LYS A 58 -22.12 12.03 -2.14
C LYS A 58 -20.72 12.50 -2.51
N THR A 59 -20.12 13.35 -1.68
CA THR A 59 -18.70 13.68 -1.78
C THR A 59 -17.83 12.48 -1.41
N ALA A 60 -16.60 12.44 -1.92
CA ALA A 60 -15.65 11.39 -1.57
C ALA A 60 -15.24 11.51 -0.10
N ASP A 61 -15.08 10.37 0.58
CA ASP A 61 -14.46 10.36 1.90
C ASP A 61 -12.94 10.41 1.73
N MET A 62 -12.36 11.59 1.97
CA MET A 62 -10.92 11.83 1.90
C MET A 62 -10.23 11.63 3.26
N LYS A 63 -10.95 11.23 4.31
CA LYS A 63 -10.39 11.03 5.66
C LYS A 63 -9.94 9.59 5.87
N ILE A 64 -10.68 8.62 5.35
CA ILE A 64 -10.42 7.19 5.57
C ILE A 64 -10.13 6.51 4.22
N PRO A 65 -8.85 6.30 3.86
CA PRO A 65 -8.50 5.57 2.66
C PRO A 65 -8.67 4.06 2.86
N LEU A 66 -9.01 3.38 1.77
CA LEU A 66 -8.81 1.95 1.63
C LEU A 66 -7.35 1.68 1.23
N ILE A 67 -6.60 1.08 2.14
CA ILE A 67 -5.18 0.73 1.91
C ILE A 67 -5.10 -0.52 1.04
N MET A 68 -4.39 -0.40 -0.09
CA MET A 68 -4.18 -1.47 -1.06
C MET A 68 -2.69 -1.60 -1.40
N PHE A 69 -2.27 -2.74 -1.93
CA PHE A 69 -0.93 -2.88 -2.51
C PHE A 69 -0.83 -2.16 -3.85
N ARG A 70 0.35 -1.63 -4.21
CA ARG A 70 0.59 -1.11 -5.56
C ARG A 70 0.24 -2.15 -6.62
N ASN A 71 -0.19 -1.66 -7.79
CA ASN A 71 -0.63 -2.45 -8.93
C ASN A 71 -1.96 -3.18 -8.74
N CYS A 72 -2.69 -2.90 -7.65
CA CYS A 72 -4.06 -3.38 -7.48
C CYS A 72 -4.97 -2.87 -8.59
N THR A 73 -6.07 -3.58 -8.77
CA THR A 73 -7.10 -3.27 -9.76
C THR A 73 -8.41 -2.89 -9.09
N THR A 74 -9.33 -2.31 -9.86
CA THR A 74 -10.71 -2.09 -9.41
C THR A 74 -11.37 -3.37 -8.90
N ARG A 75 -11.05 -4.53 -9.49
CA ARG A 75 -11.49 -5.84 -8.99
C ARG A 75 -11.01 -6.11 -7.57
N ASP A 76 -9.74 -5.85 -7.27
CA ASP A 76 -9.17 -6.11 -5.95
C ASP A 76 -9.85 -5.23 -4.90
N VAL A 77 -10.16 -3.98 -5.25
CA VAL A 77 -10.96 -3.07 -4.41
C VAL A 77 -12.36 -3.64 -4.16
N CYS A 78 -13.06 -4.10 -5.22
CA CYS A 78 -14.37 -4.74 -5.05
C CYS A 78 -14.30 -5.93 -4.08
N ARG A 79 -13.35 -6.84 -4.27
CA ARG A 79 -13.18 -8.04 -3.43
C ARG A 79 -12.82 -7.69 -1.99
N LYS A 80 -12.02 -6.65 -1.78
CA LYS A 80 -11.64 -6.16 -0.45
C LYS A 80 -12.83 -5.59 0.31
N LEU A 81 -13.74 -4.92 -0.39
CA LEU A 81 -14.95 -4.34 0.21
C LEU A 81 -16.00 -5.39 0.52
N HIS A 82 -16.33 -6.25 -0.44
CA HIS A 82 -17.28 -7.33 -0.23
C HIS A 82 -17.15 -8.39 -1.33
N LYS A 83 -17.31 -9.67 -0.96
CA LYS A 83 -17.22 -10.80 -1.90
C LYS A 83 -18.17 -10.71 -3.10
N ASP A 84 -19.35 -10.11 -2.91
CA ASP A 84 -20.38 -10.02 -3.96
C ASP A 84 -20.21 -8.81 -4.91
N PHE A 85 -19.33 -7.86 -4.57
CA PHE A 85 -19.17 -6.63 -5.36
C PHE A 85 -18.59 -6.91 -6.73
N GLU A 86 -17.70 -7.90 -6.86
CA GLU A 86 -17.17 -8.30 -8.17
C GLU A 86 -18.29 -8.82 -9.09
N ASN A 87 -19.20 -9.65 -8.55
CA ASN A 87 -20.29 -10.26 -9.32
C ASN A 87 -21.38 -9.25 -9.71
N LYS A 88 -21.65 -8.28 -8.83
CA LYS A 88 -22.64 -7.23 -9.08
C LYS A 88 -22.05 -6.02 -9.81
N PHE A 89 -20.75 -6.00 -10.10
CA PHE A 89 -20.11 -4.84 -10.71
C PHE A 89 -20.69 -4.50 -12.08
N LYS A 90 -20.99 -3.21 -12.29
CA LYS A 90 -21.39 -2.66 -13.59
C LYS A 90 -20.26 -1.86 -14.21
N PHE A 91 -19.77 -0.83 -13.51
CA PHE A 91 -18.63 0.01 -13.88
C PHE A 91 -18.13 0.75 -12.64
N SER A 92 -16.96 1.38 -12.73
CA SER A 92 -16.50 2.37 -11.76
C SER A 92 -16.31 3.73 -12.40
N ARG A 93 -16.46 4.80 -11.64
CA ARG A 93 -15.93 6.12 -11.99
C ARG A 93 -14.70 6.38 -11.14
N ILE A 94 -13.66 6.91 -11.77
CA ILE A 94 -12.38 7.16 -11.12
C ILE A 94 -11.99 8.61 -11.33
N TRP A 95 -11.52 9.24 -10.26
CA TRP A 95 -10.85 10.55 -10.27
C TRP A 95 -9.44 10.36 -9.74
N GLY A 96 -8.47 11.09 -10.29
CA GLY A 96 -7.08 11.01 -9.87
C GLY A 96 -6.13 10.43 -10.92
N PRO A 97 -4.89 10.11 -10.51
CA PRO A 97 -3.75 9.93 -11.42
C PRO A 97 -3.80 8.68 -12.31
N SER A 98 -4.69 7.71 -12.03
CA SER A 98 -4.88 6.58 -12.95
C SER A 98 -5.91 6.83 -14.04
N ALA A 99 -6.77 7.84 -13.89
CA ALA A 99 -7.75 8.23 -14.89
C ALA A 99 -7.14 9.25 -15.87
N LYS A 100 -7.62 9.24 -17.12
CA LYS A 100 -7.26 10.24 -18.14
C LYS A 100 -7.97 11.57 -17.91
N PHE A 101 -9.17 11.52 -17.33
CA PHE A 101 -9.99 12.67 -16.98
C PHE A 101 -10.90 12.29 -15.82
N ASP A 102 -11.36 13.29 -15.08
CA ASP A 102 -12.16 13.10 -13.89
C ASP A 102 -13.49 12.40 -14.17
N GLY A 103 -13.82 11.41 -13.33
CA GLY A 103 -15.04 10.62 -13.45
C GLY A 103 -15.02 9.63 -14.62
N GLN A 104 -13.84 9.30 -15.16
CA GLN A 104 -13.71 8.34 -16.26
C GLN A 104 -14.33 6.99 -15.87
N ARG A 105 -15.19 6.47 -16.75
CA ARG A 105 -15.78 5.13 -16.60
C ARG A 105 -14.76 4.07 -16.96
N LEU A 106 -14.46 3.19 -16.00
CA LEU A 106 -13.46 2.14 -16.14
C LEU A 106 -14.02 0.80 -15.60
N MET A 107 -13.38 -0.29 -16.00
CA MET A 107 -13.81 -1.65 -15.71
C MET A 107 -12.88 -2.33 -14.69
N LEU A 108 -13.27 -3.52 -14.22
CA LEU A 108 -12.59 -4.31 -13.19
C LEU A 108 -11.07 -4.48 -13.37
N LYS A 109 -10.55 -4.50 -14.60
CA LYS A 109 -9.12 -4.71 -14.89
C LYS A 109 -8.27 -3.44 -14.79
N HIS A 110 -8.89 -2.28 -14.60
CA HIS A 110 -8.17 -1.01 -14.51
C HIS A 110 -7.25 -1.02 -13.28
N ARG A 111 -6.00 -0.59 -13.47
CA ARG A 111 -5.00 -0.49 -12.39
C ARG A 111 -5.12 0.86 -11.71
N LEU A 112 -5.22 0.83 -10.39
CA LEU A 112 -5.33 2.01 -9.56
C LEU A 112 -3.94 2.53 -9.16
N LYS A 113 -3.91 3.81 -8.79
CA LYS A 113 -2.74 4.52 -8.27
C LYS A 113 -3.08 5.17 -6.94
N ASP A 114 -2.03 5.49 -6.18
CA ASP A 114 -2.15 6.22 -4.92
C ASP A 114 -2.89 7.55 -5.11
N GLY A 115 -3.86 7.82 -4.25
CA GLY A 115 -4.69 9.02 -4.31
C GLY A 115 -5.90 8.93 -5.24
N ASP A 116 -6.12 7.79 -5.92
CA ASP A 116 -7.34 7.63 -6.73
C ASP A 116 -8.60 7.62 -5.84
N VAL A 117 -9.64 8.29 -6.33
CA VAL A 117 -11.00 8.22 -5.80
C VAL A 117 -11.81 7.28 -6.67
N VAL A 118 -12.47 6.29 -6.06
CA VAL A 118 -13.24 5.25 -6.75
C VAL A 118 -14.70 5.28 -6.31
N GLU A 119 -15.60 5.46 -7.27
CA GLU A 119 -17.05 5.28 -7.10
C GLU A 119 -17.48 4.01 -7.84
N LEU A 120 -18.01 3.04 -7.10
CA LEU A 120 -18.46 1.76 -7.66
C LEU A 120 -19.95 1.82 -8.00
N HIS A 121 -20.29 1.34 -9.19
CA HIS A 121 -21.68 1.17 -9.64
C HIS A 121 -21.98 -0.31 -9.79
N MET A 122 -23.02 -0.76 -9.10
CA MET A 122 -23.49 -2.14 -9.13
C MET A 122 -24.70 -2.28 -10.05
N ARG A 123 -24.97 -3.51 -10.49
CA ARG A 123 -26.18 -3.92 -11.22
C ARG A 123 -27.33 -4.15 -10.27
#